data_AF-A0A356DCF1-F1
#
_entry.id   AF-A0A356DCF1-F1
#
_cell.length_a   1.000
_cell.length_b   1.000
_cell.length_c   1.000
_cell.angle_alpha   90.00
_cell.angle_beta   90.00
_cell.angle_gamma   90.00
#
_symmetry.space_group_name_H-M   'P 1'
#
loop_
_entity.id
_entity.type
_entity.pdbx_description
1 polymer ?
#
loop_
_entity_poly.entity_id
_entity_poly.type
_entity_poly.pdbx_seq_one_letter_code
_entity_poly.pdbx_strand_id
1 'polypeptide(L)'
;MQLSQINLISAISTEIEKQIPGIPAEPRYMNAIIKAATLVCEEFKKPLVKASDGMGLTAWLASDDVGSSSRYMAAILSGQFSAPNHYPWDGADLGRCIRLLEAVPELANQLHEMKTCSPQWSAVINNWDKWKELCEASEGKKLYQEMKLTYESLRDLP
;
A
#
# COMPACT_ATOMS: atom_id res chain seq x y z
N MET A 1 -13.66 -15.07 -6.54
CA MET A 1 -12.93 -15.49 -7.76
C MET A 1 -12.36 -16.88 -7.51
N GLN A 2 -12.40 -17.81 -8.48
CA GLN A 2 -11.85 -19.16 -8.27
C GLN A 2 -10.71 -19.41 -9.28
N LEU A 3 -9.48 -19.36 -8.79
CA LEU A 3 -8.29 -19.69 -9.58
C LEU A 3 -8.16 -21.22 -9.73
N SER A 4 -7.86 -21.68 -10.95
CA SER A 4 -7.55 -23.10 -11.21
C SER A 4 -6.11 -23.40 -10.77
N GLN A 5 -5.97 -24.19 -9.70
CA GLN A 5 -4.66 -24.58 -9.18
C GLN A 5 -3.84 -25.38 -10.20
N ILE A 6 -4.48 -26.28 -10.96
CA ILE A 6 -3.81 -27.11 -11.98
C ILE A 6 -3.22 -26.22 -13.08
N ASN A 7 -3.99 -25.24 -13.56
CA ASN A 7 -3.50 -24.33 -14.59
C ASN A 7 -2.35 -23.45 -14.07
N LEU A 8 -2.43 -23.04 -12.79
CA LEU A 8 -1.37 -22.24 -12.16
C LEU A 8 -0.07 -23.05 -11.98
N ILE A 9 -0.17 -24.32 -11.55
CA ILE A 9 0.97 -25.24 -11.48
C ILE A 9 1.64 -25.38 -12.85
N SER A 10 0.85 -25.60 -13.90
CA SER A 10 1.36 -25.73 -15.28
C SER A 10 2.04 -24.45 -15.77
N ALA A 11 1.47 -23.28 -15.48
CA ALA A 11 2.05 -21.98 -15.84
C ALA A 11 3.38 -21.73 -15.13
N ILE A 12 3.45 -21.97 -13.82
CA ILE A 12 4.68 -21.82 -13.03
C ILE A 12 5.76 -22.80 -13.53
N SER A 13 5.41 -24.06 -13.77
CA SER A 13 6.35 -25.07 -14.28
C SER A 13 6.91 -24.68 -15.64
N THR A 14 6.06 -24.20 -16.55
CA THR A 14 6.47 -23.73 -17.88
C THR A 14 7.43 -22.55 -17.78
N GLU A 15 7.17 -21.61 -16.88
CA GLU A 15 8.03 -20.44 -16.71
C GLU A 15 9.39 -20.80 -16.10
N ILE A 16 9.42 -21.75 -15.15
CA ILE A 16 10.69 -22.24 -14.57
C ILE A 16 11.55 -22.93 -15.65
N GLU A 17 10.97 -23.78 -16.50
CA GLU A 17 11.70 -24.44 -17.59
C GLU A 17 12.32 -23.43 -18.57
N LYS A 18 11.62 -22.32 -18.88
CA LYS A 18 12.18 -21.26 -19.72
C LYS A 18 13.40 -20.59 -19.08
N GLN A 19 13.36 -20.37 -17.77
CA GLN A 19 14.45 -19.72 -17.04
C GLN A 19 15.61 -20.68 -16.75
N ILE A 20 15.31 -21.98 -16.61
CA ILE A 20 16.29 -23.05 -16.34
C ILE A 20 16.02 -24.22 -17.30
N PRO A 21 16.53 -24.14 -18.54
CA PRO A 21 16.32 -25.21 -19.53
C PRO A 21 16.91 -26.55 -19.07
N GLY A 22 16.15 -27.63 -19.25
CA GLY A 22 16.56 -28.98 -18.88
C GLY A 22 16.56 -29.22 -17.37
N ILE A 23 15.74 -28.47 -16.60
CA ILE A 23 15.63 -28.70 -15.16
C ILE A 23 15.18 -30.15 -14.90
N PRO A 24 15.88 -30.91 -14.04
CA PRO A 24 15.47 -32.28 -13.73
C PRO A 24 14.07 -32.33 -13.13
N ALA A 25 13.25 -33.26 -13.60
CA ALA A 25 11.88 -33.49 -13.12
C ALA A 25 11.88 -34.20 -11.74
N GLU A 26 12.40 -33.52 -10.72
CA GLU A 26 12.49 -34.05 -9.36
C GLU A 26 11.22 -33.73 -8.56
N PRO A 27 10.68 -34.70 -7.78
CA PRO A 27 9.47 -34.48 -6.97
C PRO A 27 9.55 -33.27 -6.03
N ARG A 28 10.74 -32.93 -5.54
CA ARG A 28 10.95 -31.77 -4.65
C ARG A 28 10.60 -30.44 -5.32
N TYR A 29 10.87 -30.28 -6.61
CA TYR A 29 10.58 -29.05 -7.35
C TYR A 29 9.09 -28.95 -7.64
N MET A 30 8.47 -30.05 -8.08
CA MET A 30 7.02 -30.10 -8.27
C MET A 30 6.25 -29.82 -6.99
N ASN A 31 6.69 -30.36 -5.86
CA ASN A 31 6.09 -30.08 -4.56
C ASN A 31 6.19 -28.60 -4.15
N ALA A 32 7.30 -27.92 -4.48
CA ALA A 32 7.45 -26.48 -4.25
C ALA A 32 6.48 -25.66 -5.11
N ILE A 33 6.32 -26.03 -6.39
CA ILE A 33 5.37 -25.38 -7.31
C ILE A 33 3.93 -25.55 -6.81
N ILE A 34 3.56 -26.76 -6.39
CA ILE A 34 2.23 -27.05 -5.82
C ILE A 34 1.98 -26.19 -4.58
N LYS A 35 2.96 -26.08 -3.67
CA LYS A 35 2.85 -25.23 -2.47
C LYS A 35 2.63 -23.77 -2.86
N ALA A 36 3.42 -23.23 -3.80
CA ALA A 36 3.26 -21.86 -4.28
C ALA A 36 1.86 -21.63 -4.88
N ALA A 37 1.39 -22.54 -5.76
CA ALA A 37 0.07 -22.44 -6.36
C ALA A 37 -1.06 -22.53 -5.32
N THR A 38 -0.90 -23.39 -4.30
CA THR A 38 -1.84 -23.51 -3.17
C THR A 38 -1.95 -22.20 -2.42
N LEU A 39 -0.82 -21.61 -2.02
CA LEU A 39 -0.78 -20.33 -1.30
C LEU A 39 -1.49 -19.22 -2.09
N VAL A 40 -1.22 -19.12 -3.39
CA VAL A 40 -1.90 -18.15 -4.26
C VAL A 40 -3.40 -18.42 -4.30
N CYS A 41 -3.84 -19.66 -4.56
CA CYS A 41 -5.26 -19.98 -4.59
C CYS A 41 -5.97 -19.71 -3.27
N GLU A 42 -5.31 -19.96 -2.13
CA GLU A 42 -5.85 -19.69 -0.80
C GLU A 42 -5.99 -18.19 -0.54
N GLU A 43 -4.98 -17.38 -0.90
CA GLU A 43 -5.04 -15.94 -0.73
C GLU A 43 -6.18 -15.32 -1.56
N PHE A 44 -6.31 -15.72 -2.81
CA PHE A 44 -7.35 -15.22 -3.72
C PHE A 44 -8.78 -15.71 -3.39
N LYS A 45 -8.93 -16.68 -2.48
CA LYS A 45 -10.24 -17.06 -1.92
C LYS A 45 -10.68 -16.12 -0.82
N LYS A 46 -9.74 -15.43 -0.14
CA LYS A 46 -10.09 -14.50 0.93
C LYS A 46 -10.79 -13.28 0.33
N PRO A 47 -11.82 -12.74 0.99
CA PRO A 47 -12.39 -11.47 0.59
C PRO A 47 -11.37 -10.36 0.79
N LEU A 48 -11.33 -9.40 -0.12
CA LEU A 48 -10.59 -8.15 0.11
C LEU A 48 -11.25 -7.40 1.25
N VAL A 49 -10.49 -7.13 2.31
CA VAL A 49 -10.93 -6.32 3.44
C VAL A 49 -10.44 -4.89 3.19
N LYS A 50 -11.35 -4.01 2.77
CA LYS A 50 -11.04 -2.59 2.61
C LYS A 50 -11.23 -1.83 3.92
N ALA A 51 -10.58 -0.67 4.01
CA ALA A 51 -10.86 0.24 5.10
C ALA A 51 -12.32 0.70 5.04
N SER A 52 -12.93 0.87 6.21
CA SER A 52 -14.28 1.40 6.36
C SER A 52 -14.33 2.41 7.50
N ASP A 53 -15.21 3.39 7.37
CA ASP A 53 -15.37 4.49 8.32
C ASP A 53 -15.50 3.99 9.77
N GLY A 54 -14.67 4.54 10.66
CA GLY A 54 -14.71 4.25 12.08
C GLY A 54 -14.36 2.80 12.49
N MET A 55 -13.78 1.97 11.60
CA MET A 55 -13.40 0.59 11.97
C MET A 55 -12.33 0.50 13.07
N GLY A 56 -11.61 1.59 13.33
CA GLY A 56 -10.58 1.68 14.35
C GLY A 56 -9.22 1.16 13.90
N LEU A 57 -8.18 1.54 14.65
CA LEU A 57 -6.78 1.33 14.25
C LEU A 57 -6.41 -0.15 14.10
N THR A 58 -6.84 -1.00 15.03
CA THR A 58 -6.52 -2.45 14.98
C THR A 58 -7.15 -3.12 13.77
N ALA A 59 -8.42 -2.82 13.47
CA ALA A 59 -9.10 -3.39 12.32
C ALA A 59 -8.52 -2.84 11.00
N TRP A 60 -8.21 -1.55 10.94
CA TRP A 60 -7.54 -0.94 9.80
C TRP A 60 -6.17 -1.56 9.54
N LEU A 61 -5.35 -1.78 10.57
CA LEU A 61 -4.04 -2.44 10.46
C LEU A 61 -4.12 -3.86 9.91
N ALA A 62 -5.25 -4.55 10.11
CA ALA A 62 -5.50 -5.89 9.61
C ALA A 62 -6.17 -5.91 8.21
N SER A 63 -6.46 -4.74 7.63
CA SER A 63 -7.10 -4.62 6.32
C SER A 63 -6.09 -4.63 5.16
N ASP A 64 -6.60 -4.86 3.94
CA ASP A 64 -5.85 -4.80 2.67
C ASP A 64 -5.70 -3.36 2.13
N ASP A 65 -5.89 -2.34 2.97
CA ASP A 65 -5.81 -0.93 2.60
C ASP A 65 -4.66 -0.17 3.28
N VAL A 66 -3.78 -0.91 3.96
CA VAL A 66 -2.58 -0.38 4.61
C VAL A 66 -1.43 -0.24 3.62
N GLY A 67 -0.99 0.99 3.38
CA GLY A 67 0.24 1.30 2.64
C GLY A 67 1.37 1.76 3.56
N SER A 68 2.61 1.78 3.06
CA SER A 68 3.78 2.19 3.85
C SER A 68 3.67 3.62 4.41
N SER A 69 3.21 4.57 3.61
CA SER A 69 3.01 5.98 4.02
C SER A 69 1.92 6.11 5.09
N SER A 70 0.75 5.49 4.88
CA SER A 70 -0.34 5.48 5.86
C SER A 70 0.04 4.75 7.13
N ARG A 71 0.82 3.67 7.04
CA ARG A 71 1.31 2.92 8.22
C ARG A 71 2.28 3.75 9.04
N TYR A 72 3.16 4.51 8.39
CA TYR A 72 4.01 5.48 9.07
C TYR A 72 3.19 6.57 9.75
N MET A 73 2.22 7.16 9.04
CA MET A 73 1.31 8.15 9.64
C MET A 73 0.57 7.59 10.86
N ALA A 74 -0.01 6.39 10.76
CA ALA A 74 -0.66 5.73 11.90
C ALA A 74 0.31 5.49 13.07
N ALA A 75 1.55 5.10 12.82
CA ALA A 75 2.57 4.90 13.85
C ALA A 75 2.84 6.20 14.63
N ILE A 76 3.03 7.31 13.92
CA ILE A 76 3.29 8.63 14.51
C ILE A 76 2.06 9.11 15.29
N LEU A 77 0.90 9.18 14.63
CA LEU A 77 -0.30 9.80 15.22
C LEU A 77 -0.90 8.99 16.38
N SER A 78 -0.71 7.68 16.40
CA SER A 78 -1.22 6.83 17.49
C SER A 78 -0.20 6.62 18.61
N GLY A 79 1.10 6.68 18.31
CA GLY A 79 2.17 6.30 19.23
C GLY A 79 2.17 4.82 19.65
N GLN A 80 1.37 3.95 19.01
CA GLN A 80 1.16 2.57 19.46
C GLN A 80 2.17 1.57 18.89
N PHE A 81 2.87 1.92 17.82
CA PHE A 81 3.85 1.08 17.15
C PHE A 81 4.85 1.91 16.34
N SER A 82 5.90 1.27 15.82
CA SER A 82 6.88 1.91 14.94
C SER A 82 6.75 1.44 13.50
N ALA A 83 7.07 2.32 12.56
CA ALA A 83 7.11 2.02 11.14
C ALA A 83 8.26 2.80 10.48
N PRO A 84 8.86 2.28 9.39
CA PRO A 84 9.88 3.01 8.65
C PRO A 84 9.33 4.32 8.09
N ASN A 85 10.18 5.35 8.01
CA ASN A 85 9.78 6.65 7.46
C ASN A 85 9.42 6.51 5.98
N HIS A 86 8.14 6.67 5.69
CA HIS A 86 7.59 6.73 4.34
C HIS A 86 6.59 7.88 4.28
N TYR A 87 6.50 8.50 3.11
CA TYR A 87 5.53 9.55 2.79
C TYR A 87 4.76 9.18 1.51
N PRO A 88 3.61 9.83 1.23
CA PRO A 88 2.85 9.54 0.03
C PRO A 88 3.60 9.95 -1.24
N TRP A 89 3.96 9.02 -2.12
CA TRP A 89 4.65 9.36 -3.37
C TRP A 89 3.70 9.77 -4.49
N ASP A 90 2.49 9.23 -4.47
CA ASP A 90 1.47 9.47 -5.47
C ASP A 90 0.07 9.59 -4.84
N GLY A 91 -0.93 9.81 -5.70
CA GLY A 91 -2.32 9.92 -5.26
C GLY A 91 -2.89 8.62 -4.65
N ALA A 92 -2.37 7.45 -5.00
CA ALA A 92 -2.82 6.20 -4.41
C ALA A 92 -2.30 6.03 -2.99
N ASP A 93 -1.05 6.42 -2.73
CA ASP A 93 -0.50 6.52 -1.38
C ASP A 93 -1.26 7.54 -0.53
N LEU A 94 -1.55 8.72 -1.09
CA LEU A 94 -2.31 9.76 -0.37
C LEU A 94 -3.72 9.27 -0.05
N GLY A 95 -4.38 8.63 -1.02
CA GLY A 95 -5.71 8.05 -0.81
C GLY A 95 -5.75 7.03 0.34
N ARG A 96 -4.69 6.24 0.54
CA ARG A 96 -4.58 5.35 1.72
C ARG A 96 -4.42 6.12 3.03
N CYS A 97 -3.68 7.24 3.03
CA CYS A 97 -3.60 8.12 4.19
C CYS A 97 -4.95 8.76 4.52
N ILE A 98 -5.71 9.20 3.52
CA ILE A 98 -7.06 9.75 3.71
C ILE A 98 -7.98 8.69 4.31
N ARG A 99 -8.04 7.49 3.72
CA ARG A 99 -8.86 6.38 4.22
C ARG A 99 -8.47 5.89 5.61
N LEU A 100 -7.21 6.04 6.02
CA LEU A 100 -6.81 5.83 7.42
C LEU A 100 -7.53 6.80 8.37
N LEU A 101 -7.63 8.09 8.04
CA LEU A 101 -8.32 9.06 8.90
C LEU A 101 -9.83 8.84 8.90
N GLU A 102 -10.41 8.33 7.82
CA GLU A 102 -11.83 7.91 7.78
C GLU A 102 -12.05 6.67 8.67
N ALA A 103 -11.13 5.69 8.58
CA ALA A 103 -11.16 4.48 9.40
C ALA A 103 -10.89 4.75 10.89
N VAL A 104 -10.09 5.77 11.21
CA VAL A 104 -9.70 6.14 12.58
C VAL A 104 -9.81 7.66 12.78
N PRO A 105 -11.04 8.21 12.88
CA PRO A 105 -11.26 9.66 12.93
C PRO A 105 -10.53 10.39 14.04
N GLU A 106 -10.24 9.69 15.14
CA GLU A 106 -9.54 10.24 16.31
C GLU A 106 -8.11 10.71 15.97
N LEU A 107 -7.47 10.13 14.96
CA LEU A 107 -6.14 10.53 14.50
C LEU A 107 -6.15 11.87 13.74
N ALA A 108 -7.31 12.30 13.19
CA ALA A 108 -7.38 13.50 12.38
C ALA A 108 -6.99 14.77 13.17
N ASN A 109 -7.28 14.80 14.47
CA ASN A 109 -6.91 15.91 15.36
C ASN A 109 -5.39 16.10 15.46
N GLN A 110 -4.62 15.01 15.31
CA GLN A 110 -3.17 15.02 15.43
C GLN A 110 -2.46 15.14 14.07
N LEU A 111 -3.20 15.24 12.96
CA LEU A 111 -2.61 15.25 11.61
C LEU A 111 -1.51 16.32 11.43
N HIS A 112 -1.63 17.44 12.13
CA HIS A 112 -0.64 18.52 12.13
C HIS A 112 0.76 18.10 12.63
N GLU A 113 0.86 17.08 13.49
CA GLU A 113 2.12 16.55 14.01
C GLU A 113 3.02 16.01 12.90
N MET A 114 2.42 15.49 11.82
CA MET A 114 3.17 14.96 10.67
C MET A 114 4.09 16.01 10.03
N LYS A 115 3.79 17.31 10.15
CA LYS A 115 4.65 18.38 9.59
C LYS A 115 6.10 18.30 10.05
N THR A 116 6.34 17.78 11.24
CA THR A 116 7.67 17.71 11.85
C THR A 116 8.46 16.46 11.44
N CYS A 117 7.82 15.49 10.77
CA CYS A 117 8.43 14.20 10.46
C CYS A 117 9.45 14.26 9.32
N SER A 118 9.21 15.11 8.31
CA SER A 118 10.13 15.35 7.19
C SER A 118 9.70 16.56 6.35
N PRO A 119 10.57 17.09 5.46
CA PRO A 119 10.16 18.11 4.48
C PRO A 119 9.00 17.64 3.60
N GLN A 120 8.96 16.36 3.23
CA GLN A 120 7.89 15.79 2.41
C GLN A 120 6.57 15.74 3.17
N TRP A 121 6.56 15.32 4.44
CA TRP A 121 5.35 15.37 5.25
C TRP A 121 4.89 16.79 5.53
N SER A 122 5.81 17.74 5.76
CA SER A 122 5.47 19.16 5.83
C SER A 122 4.74 19.63 4.56
N ALA A 123 5.26 19.29 3.38
CA ALA A 123 4.60 19.59 2.11
C ALA A 123 3.23 18.91 1.95
N VAL A 124 3.11 17.64 2.34
CA VAL A 124 1.83 16.91 2.34
C VAL A 124 0.79 17.61 3.19
N ILE A 125 1.12 17.95 4.45
CA ILE A 125 0.15 18.59 5.34
C ILE A 125 -0.17 20.02 4.90
N ASN A 126 0.80 20.76 4.38
CA ASN A 126 0.56 22.12 3.87
C ASN A 126 -0.37 22.14 2.64
N ASN A 127 -0.44 21.05 1.88
CA ASN A 127 -1.31 20.91 0.71
C ASN A 127 -2.50 19.96 0.95
N TRP A 128 -2.73 19.55 2.19
CA TRP A 128 -3.63 18.42 2.52
C TRP A 128 -5.02 18.58 1.91
N ASP A 129 -5.69 19.70 2.18
CA ASP A 129 -7.07 19.92 1.73
C ASP A 129 -7.16 19.96 0.20
N LYS A 130 -6.24 20.67 -0.46
CA LYS A 130 -6.17 20.75 -1.93
C LYS A 130 -5.97 19.36 -2.55
N TRP A 131 -5.04 18.58 -2.02
CA TRP A 131 -4.73 17.27 -2.58
C TRP A 131 -5.82 16.23 -2.27
N LYS A 132 -6.46 16.33 -1.10
CA LYS A 132 -7.63 15.55 -0.76
C LYS A 132 -8.79 15.82 -1.73
N GLU A 133 -9.09 17.08 -2.02
CA GLU A 133 -10.11 17.46 -2.99
C GLU A 133 -9.83 16.88 -4.39
N LEU A 134 -8.58 16.99 -4.88
CA LEU A 134 -8.19 16.38 -6.16
C LEU A 134 -8.33 14.85 -6.17
N CYS A 135 -8.07 14.20 -5.02
CA CYS A 135 -8.24 12.76 -4.87
C CYS A 135 -9.73 12.36 -4.94
N GLU A 136 -10.60 13.08 -4.23
CA GLU A 136 -12.05 12.85 -4.20
C GLU A 136 -12.69 13.14 -5.56
N ALA A 137 -12.24 14.19 -6.26
CA ALA A 137 -12.67 14.53 -7.61
C ALA A 137 -12.15 13.58 -8.70
N SER A 138 -11.40 12.53 -8.32
CA SER A 138 -10.77 11.58 -9.25
C SER A 138 -9.84 12.24 -10.28
N GLU A 139 -9.25 13.38 -9.93
CA GLU A 139 -8.33 14.14 -10.79
C GLU A 139 -6.88 13.66 -10.67
N GLY A 140 -6.69 12.33 -10.72
CA GLY A 140 -5.40 11.69 -10.41
C GLY A 140 -4.20 12.20 -11.21
N LYS A 141 -4.40 12.64 -12.46
CA LYS A 141 -3.34 13.24 -13.29
C LYS A 141 -2.87 14.59 -12.74
N LYS A 142 -3.80 15.45 -12.34
CA LYS A 142 -3.47 16.77 -11.77
C LYS A 142 -2.82 16.61 -10.42
N LEU A 143 -3.37 15.73 -9.56
CA LEU A 143 -2.79 15.39 -8.27
C LEU A 143 -1.35 14.89 -8.41
N TYR A 144 -1.10 13.95 -9.33
CA TYR A 144 0.24 13.44 -9.59
C TYR A 144 1.22 14.54 -10.01
N GLN A 145 0.81 15.43 -10.91
CA GLN A 145 1.66 16.55 -11.35
C GLN A 145 1.99 17.51 -10.19
N GLU A 146 0.99 17.87 -9.39
CA GLU A 146 1.13 18.74 -8.22
C GLU A 146 2.07 18.14 -7.17
N MET A 147 1.87 16.87 -6.80
CA MET A 147 2.74 16.17 -5.85
C MET A 147 4.16 16.08 -6.38
N LYS A 148 4.33 15.72 -7.66
CA LYS A 148 5.63 15.61 -8.30
C LYS A 148 6.40 16.94 -8.26
N LEU A 149 5.78 18.04 -8.72
CA LEU A 149 6.40 19.36 -8.72
C LEU A 149 6.75 19.83 -7.30
N THR A 150 5.88 19.53 -6.34
CA THR A 150 6.12 19.85 -4.93
C THR A 150 7.32 19.08 -4.38
N TYR A 151 7.45 17.79 -4.68
CA TYR A 151 8.59 17.00 -4.19
C TYR A 151 9.89 17.30 -4.92
N GLU A 152 9.83 17.67 -6.21
CA GLU A 152 11.00 18.12 -6.96
C GLU A 152 11.59 19.39 -6.35
N SER A 153 10.75 20.37 -5.98
CA SER A 153 11.23 21.62 -5.36
C SER A 153 11.87 21.39 -3.97
N LEU A 154 11.51 20.31 -3.28
CA LEU A 154 12.15 19.94 -2.01
C LEU A 154 13.56 19.35 -2.18
N ARG A 155 13.89 18.79 -3.34
CA ARG A 155 15.23 18.26 -3.62
C ARG A 155 16.27 19.36 -3.79
N ASP A 156 15.81 20.56 -4.09
CA ASP A 156 16.63 21.76 -4.26
C ASP A 156 16.81 22.55 -2.95
N LEU A 157 16.27 22.06 -1.83
CA LEU A 157 16.53 22.62 -0.50
C LEU A 157 17.88 22.12 0.02
N PRO A 158 18.76 23.03 0.50
CA PRO A 158 20.10 22.69 1.00
C PRO A 158 20.09 21.82 2.26
#